data_AF-D0LJF9-F1
#
_entry.id   AF-D0LJF9-F1
#
_cell.length_a   1.000
_cell.length_b   1.000
_cell.length_c   1.000
_cell.angle_alpha   90.00
_cell.angle_beta   90.00
_cell.angle_gamma   90.00
#
_symmetry.space_group_name_H-M   'P 1'
#
loop_
_entity.id
_entity.type
_entity.pdbx_description
1 polymer ?
#
loop_
_entity_poly.entity_id
_entity_poly.type
_entity_poly.pdbx_seq_one_letter_code
_entity_poly.pdbx_strand_id
1 'polypeptide(L)'
;MLLKLAMGACSRLVVLALAAVLCCGLAVSAGCGSALYLNQVTRKASTAVAAAESADAETFAPYHYTLAVHYLRKAKEEAAAADFQAANRFGLLSQEAAETARTLAVERSLNREDESWRPPPGAPGYQGPTPGAAEDAEAEDAEDDEVEADDAAASDGDAAASDAGEMPADAAAGDQAEDAMMDEGAAEGDADVAEDDE
;
A
#
# COMPACT_ATOMS: atom_id res chain seq x y z
N MET A 1 -10.23 -44.74 46.55
CA MET A 1 -9.11 -44.58 45.59
C MET A 1 -9.57 -44.37 44.13
N LEU A 2 -10.75 -44.84 43.72
CA LEU A 2 -11.29 -44.64 42.36
C LEU A 2 -11.61 -43.18 41.97
N LEU A 3 -11.94 -42.30 42.94
CA LEU A 3 -12.21 -40.87 42.66
C LEU A 3 -10.96 -40.06 42.23
N LYS A 4 -9.73 -40.51 42.55
CA LYS A 4 -8.49 -39.79 42.18
C LYS A 4 -8.08 -40.00 40.72
N LEU A 5 -8.54 -41.08 40.06
CA LEU A 5 -8.25 -41.29 38.63
C LEU A 5 -9.13 -40.45 37.71
N ALA A 6 -10.39 -40.21 38.07
CA ALA A 6 -11.31 -39.40 37.26
C ALA A 6 -10.92 -37.90 37.25
N MET A 7 -10.38 -37.39 38.36
CA MET A 7 -9.95 -35.99 38.48
C MET A 7 -8.73 -35.65 37.59
N GLY A 8 -7.84 -36.64 37.36
CA GLY A 8 -6.64 -36.46 36.54
C GLY A 8 -6.92 -36.40 35.03
N ALA A 9 -7.96 -37.11 34.55
CA ALA A 9 -8.34 -37.11 33.14
C ALA A 9 -8.98 -35.78 32.71
N CYS A 10 -9.86 -35.22 33.55
CA CYS A 10 -10.44 -33.90 33.30
C CYS A 10 -9.37 -32.80 33.34
N SER A 11 -8.44 -32.87 34.29
CA SER A 11 -7.34 -31.88 34.38
C SER A 11 -6.44 -31.88 33.14
N ARG A 12 -6.13 -33.06 32.57
CA ARG A 12 -5.33 -33.15 31.33
C ARG A 12 -6.06 -32.64 30.10
N LEU A 13 -7.36 -32.89 29.97
CA LEU A 13 -8.17 -32.37 28.85
C LEU A 13 -8.30 -30.84 28.91
N VAL A 14 -8.50 -30.28 30.11
CA VAL A 14 -8.55 -28.82 30.30
C VAL A 14 -7.20 -28.16 29.99
N VAL A 15 -6.08 -28.77 30.40
CA VAL A 15 -4.74 -28.26 30.10
C VAL A 15 -4.44 -28.32 28.60
N LEU A 16 -4.81 -29.40 27.90
CA LEU A 16 -4.62 -29.51 26.45
C LEU A 16 -5.49 -28.51 25.67
N ALA A 17 -6.73 -28.29 26.11
CA ALA A 17 -7.61 -27.29 25.49
C ALA A 17 -7.08 -25.87 25.67
N LEU A 18 -6.61 -25.51 26.88
CA LEU A 18 -6.00 -24.21 27.14
C LEU A 18 -4.69 -24.02 26.36
N ALA A 19 -3.85 -25.05 26.27
CA ALA A 19 -2.62 -25.01 25.47
C ALA A 19 -2.91 -24.81 23.98
N ALA A 20 -3.95 -25.48 23.44
CA ALA A 20 -4.37 -25.30 22.05
C ALA A 20 -4.90 -23.88 21.78
N VAL A 21 -5.71 -23.32 22.69
CA VAL A 21 -6.20 -21.94 22.57
C VAL A 21 -5.06 -20.93 22.64
N LEU A 22 -4.11 -21.11 23.56
CA LEU A 22 -2.95 -20.24 23.68
C LEU A 22 -2.05 -20.32 22.44
N CYS A 23 -1.82 -21.52 21.92
CA CYS A 23 -1.03 -21.75 20.71
C CYS A 23 -1.68 -21.12 19.47
N CYS A 24 -3.00 -21.27 19.30
CA CYS A 24 -3.75 -20.58 18.26
C CYS A 24 -3.73 -19.04 18.44
N GLY A 25 -3.83 -18.55 19.67
CA GLY A 25 -3.77 -17.11 19.96
C GLY A 25 -2.43 -16.49 19.59
N LEU A 26 -1.33 -17.15 19.95
CA LEU A 26 0.04 -16.72 19.62
C LEU A 26 0.31 -16.76 18.11
N ALA A 27 -0.27 -17.74 17.40
CA ALA A 27 -0.17 -17.83 15.94
C ALA A 27 -0.87 -16.65 15.23
N VAL A 28 -1.95 -16.11 15.82
CA VAL A 28 -2.68 -14.95 15.25
C VAL A 28 -1.96 -13.64 15.58
N SER A 29 -1.37 -13.49 16.78
CA SER A 29 -0.70 -12.25 17.16
C SER A 29 0.65 -12.02 16.45
N ALA A 30 1.30 -13.08 15.96
CA ALA A 30 2.51 -12.96 15.14
C ALA A 30 2.26 -12.40 13.71
N GLY A 31 0.99 -12.19 13.31
CA GLY A 31 0.61 -11.80 11.94
C GLY A 31 0.14 -10.36 11.73
N CYS A 32 0.06 -9.52 12.78
CA CYS A 32 -0.57 -8.20 12.64
C CYS A 32 0.18 -7.22 11.70
N GLY A 33 1.48 -7.40 11.46
CA GLY A 33 2.23 -6.57 10.51
C GLY A 33 2.16 -7.06 9.05
N SER A 34 2.25 -8.38 8.85
CA SER A 34 2.33 -8.99 7.52
C SER A 34 0.99 -8.99 6.79
N ALA A 35 -0.13 -9.17 7.51
CA ALA A 35 -1.46 -9.04 6.92
C ALA A 35 -1.74 -7.62 6.42
N LEU A 36 -1.29 -6.61 7.18
CA LEU A 36 -1.39 -5.20 6.77
C LEU A 36 -0.55 -4.93 5.52
N TYR A 37 0.68 -5.46 5.47
CA TYR A 37 1.57 -5.36 4.31
C TYR A 37 0.93 -5.89 3.03
N LEU A 38 0.32 -7.09 3.09
CA LEU A 38 -0.35 -7.68 1.94
C LEU A 38 -1.51 -6.82 1.43
N ASN A 39 -2.23 -6.13 2.32
CA ASN A 39 -3.28 -5.22 1.91
C ASN A 39 -2.71 -3.90 1.36
N GLN A 40 -1.79 -3.27 2.09
CA GLN A 40 -1.31 -1.93 1.79
C GLN A 40 -0.35 -1.92 0.60
N VAL A 41 0.73 -2.71 0.64
CA VAL A 41 1.77 -2.68 -0.40
C VAL A 41 1.35 -3.51 -1.62
N THR A 42 0.93 -4.75 -1.39
CA THR A 42 0.67 -5.70 -2.49
C THR A 42 -0.63 -5.42 -3.23
N ARG A 43 -1.66 -4.86 -2.57
CA ARG A 43 -2.92 -4.49 -3.23
C ARG A 43 -3.02 -2.99 -3.50
N LYS A 44 -3.04 -2.13 -2.48
CA LYS A 44 -3.33 -0.71 -2.68
C LYS A 44 -2.22 0.03 -3.45
N ALA A 45 -0.99 0.02 -2.94
CA ALA A 45 0.11 0.76 -3.56
C ALA A 45 0.43 0.26 -4.97
N SER A 46 0.49 -1.06 -5.18
CA SER A 46 0.74 -1.66 -6.49
C SER A 46 -0.34 -1.30 -7.52
N THR A 47 -1.63 -1.38 -7.14
CA THR A 47 -2.75 -1.01 -8.02
C THR A 47 -2.77 0.49 -8.30
N ALA A 48 -2.43 1.33 -7.32
CA ALA A 48 -2.33 2.77 -7.53
C ALA A 48 -1.22 3.14 -8.52
N VAL A 49 -0.03 2.53 -8.42
CA VAL A 49 1.07 2.74 -9.37
C VAL A 49 0.67 2.28 -10.78
N ALA A 50 0.04 1.10 -10.91
CA ALA A 50 -0.46 0.62 -12.20
C ALA A 50 -1.54 1.54 -12.80
N ALA A 51 -2.42 2.09 -11.96
CA ALA A 51 -3.42 3.06 -12.39
C ALA A 51 -2.78 4.38 -12.86
N ALA A 52 -1.74 4.86 -12.18
CA ALA A 52 -0.99 6.04 -12.61
C ALA A 52 -0.27 5.79 -13.94
N GLU A 53 0.35 4.63 -14.11
CA GLU A 53 0.98 4.21 -15.37
C GLU A 53 -0.04 4.17 -16.52
N SER A 54 -1.22 3.59 -16.29
CA SER A 54 -2.30 3.56 -17.29
C SER A 54 -2.83 4.94 -17.69
N ALA A 55 -2.58 5.97 -16.89
CA ALA A 55 -2.93 7.36 -17.17
C ALA A 55 -1.78 8.14 -17.82
N ASP A 56 -0.73 7.48 -18.32
CA ASP A 56 0.48 8.09 -18.88
C ASP A 56 1.19 9.05 -17.90
N ALA A 57 1.15 8.74 -16.59
CA ALA A 57 1.75 9.60 -15.58
C ALA A 57 3.27 9.73 -15.70
N GLU A 58 3.96 8.80 -16.38
CA GLU A 58 5.37 8.96 -16.71
C GLU A 58 5.62 10.19 -17.60
N THR A 59 4.73 10.46 -18.55
CA THR A 59 4.85 11.61 -19.45
C THR A 59 4.30 12.88 -18.81
N PHE A 60 3.11 12.79 -18.22
CA PHE A 60 2.41 13.97 -17.74
C PHE A 60 2.80 14.36 -16.31
N ALA A 61 3.25 13.44 -15.46
CA ALA A 61 3.59 13.69 -14.06
C ALA A 61 4.86 12.93 -13.59
N PRO A 62 6.00 13.06 -14.29
CA PRO A 62 7.19 12.22 -14.10
C PRO A 62 7.72 12.23 -12.66
N TYR A 63 7.70 13.39 -12.00
CA TYR A 63 8.19 13.53 -10.63
C TYR A 63 7.41 12.63 -9.65
N HIS A 64 6.07 12.72 -9.65
CA HIS A 64 5.24 11.94 -8.72
C HIS A 64 5.20 10.45 -9.11
N TYR A 65 5.22 10.14 -10.41
CA TYR A 65 5.25 8.75 -10.88
C TYR A 65 6.54 8.04 -10.44
N THR A 66 7.70 8.64 -10.70
CA THR A 66 8.99 8.05 -10.27
C THR A 66 9.06 7.93 -8.75
N LEU A 67 8.62 8.95 -8.01
CA LEU A 67 8.55 8.89 -6.55
C LEU A 67 7.70 7.70 -6.06
N ALA A 68 6.54 7.46 -6.67
CA ALA A 68 5.66 6.35 -6.33
C ALA A 68 6.32 4.98 -6.58
N VAL A 69 7.01 4.82 -7.72
CA VAL A 69 7.75 3.59 -8.07
C VAL A 69 8.90 3.33 -7.09
N HIS A 70 9.65 4.38 -6.74
CA HIS A 70 10.76 4.27 -5.78
C HIS A 70 10.27 3.88 -4.38
N TYR A 71 9.17 4.48 -3.89
CA TYR A 71 8.60 4.09 -2.61
C TYR A 71 8.02 2.67 -2.63
N LEU A 72 7.42 2.22 -3.73
CA LEU A 72 6.93 0.85 -3.86
C LEU A 72 8.08 -0.15 -3.78
N ARG A 73 9.19 0.14 -4.47
CA ARG A 73 10.41 -0.67 -4.40
C ARG A 73 10.97 -0.71 -2.98
N LYS A 74 11.13 0.46 -2.34
CA LYS A 74 11.61 0.54 -0.95
C LYS A 74 10.71 -0.23 0.02
N ALA A 75 9.38 -0.16 -0.15
CA ALA A 75 8.44 -0.93 0.65
C ALA A 75 8.67 -2.45 0.53
N LYS A 76 9.01 -2.94 -0.67
CA LYS A 76 9.33 -4.35 -0.91
C LYS A 76 10.68 -4.76 -0.31
N GLU A 77 11.67 -3.87 -0.32
CA GLU A 77 12.97 -4.09 0.33
C GLU A 77 12.79 -4.25 1.86
N GLU A 78 12.05 -3.36 2.51
CA GLU A 78 11.77 -3.45 3.96
C GLU A 78 10.98 -4.71 4.31
N ALA A 79 10.02 -5.11 3.46
CA ALA A 79 9.29 -6.35 3.64
C ALA A 79 10.18 -7.59 3.51
N ALA A 80 11.17 -7.56 2.62
CA ALA A 80 12.18 -8.62 2.50
C ALA A 80 13.07 -8.71 3.74
N ALA A 81 13.33 -7.58 4.41
CA ALA A 81 14.00 -7.51 5.71
C ALA A 81 13.09 -7.84 6.91
N ALA A 82 11.85 -8.27 6.67
CA ALA A 82 10.81 -8.52 7.67
C ALA A 82 10.39 -7.29 8.51
N ASP A 83 10.78 -6.06 8.12
CA ASP A 83 10.26 -4.82 8.70
C ASP A 83 8.94 -4.41 8.03
N PHE A 84 7.87 -5.11 8.41
CA PHE A 84 6.54 -4.82 7.86
C PHE A 84 6.02 -3.44 8.27
N GLN A 85 6.49 -2.85 9.37
CA GLN A 85 6.03 -1.52 9.78
C GLN A 85 6.61 -0.45 8.84
N ALA A 86 7.91 -0.53 8.53
CA ALA A 86 8.53 0.33 7.53
C ALA A 86 7.95 0.09 6.13
N ALA A 87 7.75 -1.16 5.74
CA ALA A 87 7.12 -1.51 4.46
C ALA A 87 5.74 -0.85 4.30
N ASN A 88 4.91 -0.88 5.35
CA ASN A 88 3.58 -0.25 5.32
C ASN A 88 3.66 1.28 5.20
N ARG A 89 4.60 1.94 5.89
CA ARG A 89 4.81 3.40 5.77
C ARG A 89 5.20 3.78 4.34
N PHE A 90 6.17 3.10 3.74
CA PHE A 90 6.54 3.35 2.34
C PHE A 90 5.43 2.98 1.35
N GLY A 91 4.64 1.94 1.65
CA GLY A 91 3.45 1.59 0.87
C GLY A 91 2.40 2.69 0.84
N LEU A 92 2.17 3.37 1.96
CA LEU A 92 1.27 4.53 2.03
C LEU A 92 1.80 5.70 1.20
N LEU A 93 3.08 6.07 1.39
CA LEU A 93 3.74 7.13 0.61
C LEU A 93 3.71 6.85 -0.90
N SER A 94 3.90 5.59 -1.29
CA SER A 94 3.79 5.14 -2.68
C SER A 94 2.38 5.34 -3.23
N GLN A 95 1.35 4.98 -2.45
CA GLN A 95 -0.05 5.15 -2.83
C GLN A 95 -0.38 6.63 -3.04
N GLU A 96 -0.06 7.49 -2.08
CA GLU A 96 -0.32 8.93 -2.15
C GLU A 96 0.38 9.59 -3.35
N ALA A 97 1.65 9.22 -3.58
CA ALA A 97 2.41 9.70 -4.74
C ALA A 97 1.80 9.23 -6.06
N ALA A 98 1.34 7.97 -6.15
CA ALA A 98 0.70 7.43 -7.35
C ALA A 98 -0.65 8.08 -7.64
N GLU A 99 -1.48 8.31 -6.61
CA GLU A 99 -2.75 9.02 -6.74
C GLU A 99 -2.54 10.45 -7.22
N THR A 100 -1.57 11.16 -6.66
CA THR A 100 -1.16 12.50 -7.11
C THR A 100 -0.69 12.47 -8.55
N ALA A 101 0.15 11.51 -8.92
CA ALA A 101 0.66 11.34 -10.28
C ALA A 101 -0.49 11.13 -11.27
N ARG A 102 -1.45 10.27 -10.94
CA ARG A 102 -2.64 10.00 -11.77
C ARG A 102 -3.48 11.25 -11.96
N THR A 103 -3.78 11.98 -10.90
CA THR A 103 -4.60 13.21 -10.97
C THR A 103 -3.94 14.27 -11.86
N LEU A 104 -2.65 14.53 -11.64
CA LEU A 104 -1.89 15.46 -12.47
C LEU A 104 -1.79 14.99 -13.92
N ALA A 105 -1.68 13.69 -14.16
CA ALA A 105 -1.62 13.14 -15.50
C ALA A 105 -2.91 13.37 -16.27
N VAL A 106 -4.06 13.09 -15.65
CA VAL A 106 -5.39 13.36 -16.23
C VAL A 106 -5.56 14.85 -16.48
N GLU A 107 -5.31 15.71 -15.50
CA GLU A 107 -5.46 17.17 -15.61
C GLU A 107 -4.63 17.74 -16.78
N ARG A 108 -3.35 17.35 -16.87
CA ARG A 108 -2.43 17.81 -17.93
C ARG A 108 -2.75 17.20 -19.29
N SER A 109 -3.30 15.99 -19.33
CA SER A 109 -3.73 15.36 -20.58
C SER A 109 -4.90 16.10 -21.22
N LEU A 110 -5.80 16.66 -20.39
CA LEU A 110 -6.95 17.45 -20.83
C LEU A 110 -6.53 18.87 -21.22
N ASN A 111 -5.58 19.47 -20.49
CA ASN A 111 -5.09 20.82 -20.77
C ASN A 111 -3.85 20.86 -21.67
N ARG A 112 -3.83 20.04 -22.74
CA ARG A 112 -2.67 19.86 -23.65
C ARG A 112 -2.17 21.16 -24.31
N GLU A 113 -2.99 22.21 -24.33
CA GLU A 113 -2.68 23.50 -24.97
C GLU A 113 -1.70 24.36 -24.15
N ASP A 114 -1.52 24.06 -22.85
CA ASP A 114 -0.49 24.67 -22.02
C ASP A 114 0.88 24.02 -22.28
N GLU A 115 1.52 24.43 -23.38
CA GLU A 115 2.91 24.07 -23.75
C GLU A 115 3.92 24.42 -22.64
N SER A 116 3.52 25.22 -21.65
CA SER A 116 4.34 25.62 -20.49
C SER A 116 4.82 24.44 -19.63
N TRP A 117 4.10 23.31 -19.62
CA TRP A 117 4.51 22.10 -18.90
C TRP A 117 5.34 21.13 -19.78
N ARG A 118 5.35 21.32 -21.10
CA ARG A 118 6.09 20.39 -21.96
C ARG A 118 7.59 20.57 -21.71
N PRO A 119 8.33 19.49 -21.38
CA PRO A 119 9.78 19.59 -21.36
C PRO A 119 10.26 20.07 -22.74
N PRO A 120 11.20 21.03 -22.79
CA PRO A 120 11.60 21.63 -24.05
C PRO A 120 12.08 20.54 -25.02
N PRO A 121 11.67 20.57 -26.30
CA PRO A 121 12.12 19.60 -27.28
C PRO A 121 13.65 19.65 -27.35
N GLY A 122 14.30 18.52 -27.06
CA GLY A 122 15.77 18.44 -26.98
C GLY A 122 16.37 18.65 -25.59
N ALA A 123 15.56 18.75 -24.53
CA ALA A 123 16.04 18.33 -23.21
C ALA A 123 16.61 16.91 -23.40
N PRO A 124 17.86 16.62 -22.96
CA PRO A 124 18.39 15.27 -23.04
C PRO A 124 17.34 14.39 -22.39
N GLY A 125 16.73 13.51 -23.18
CA GLY A 125 15.67 12.64 -22.70
C GLY A 125 16.19 12.04 -21.42
N TYR A 126 15.48 12.26 -20.31
CA TYR A 126 15.80 11.57 -19.08
C TYR A 126 15.59 10.09 -19.38
N GLN A 127 16.65 9.44 -19.85
CA GLN A 127 16.80 8.01 -19.78
C GLN A 127 16.93 7.76 -18.30
N GLY A 128 15.78 7.62 -17.64
CA GLY A 128 15.77 7.11 -16.28
C GLY A 128 16.60 5.83 -16.22
N PRO A 129 17.14 5.48 -15.05
CA PRO A 129 17.89 4.23 -14.91
C PRO A 129 17.01 3.10 -15.46
N THR A 130 17.41 2.53 -16.60
CA THR A 130 16.69 1.41 -17.19
C THR A 130 16.66 0.32 -16.13
N PRO A 131 15.50 -0.26 -15.78
CA PRO A 131 15.37 -1.21 -14.67
C PRO A 131 16.13 -2.54 -14.83
N GLY A 132 17.11 -2.63 -15.73
CA GLY A 132 18.09 -3.72 -15.84
C GLY A 132 19.56 -3.27 -15.86
N ALA A 133 19.88 -1.98 -15.68
CA ALA A 133 21.27 -1.50 -15.70
C ALA A 133 21.98 -1.52 -14.33
N ALA A 134 21.25 -1.89 -13.26
CA ALA A 134 21.80 -2.01 -11.90
C ALA A 134 22.11 -3.45 -11.50
N GLU A 135 21.81 -4.44 -12.34
CA GLU A 135 22.00 -5.87 -12.01
C GLU A 135 23.38 -6.41 -12.47
N ASP A 136 24.13 -5.65 -13.27
CA ASP A 136 25.39 -6.10 -13.87
C ASP A 136 26.65 -5.39 -13.32
N ALA A 137 26.51 -4.49 -12.34
CA ALA A 137 27.64 -3.82 -11.69
C ALA A 137 27.82 -4.38 -10.28
N GLU A 138 28.95 -5.06 -10.06
CA GLU A 138 29.47 -5.59 -8.79
C GLU A 138 29.12 -7.04 -8.45
N ALA A 139 29.69 -7.95 -9.24
CA ALA A 139 30.09 -9.28 -8.79
C ALA A 139 31.57 -9.51 -9.16
N GLU A 140 32.46 -8.66 -8.66
CA GLU A 140 33.90 -8.99 -8.62
C GLU A 140 34.42 -8.83 -7.19
N ASP A 141 34.87 -9.96 -6.65
CA ASP A 141 35.77 -10.15 -5.51
C ASP A 141 35.38 -9.55 -4.15
N ALA A 142 34.59 -10.31 -3.38
CA ALA A 142 34.69 -10.32 -1.92
C ALA A 142 35.00 -11.75 -1.47
N GLU A 143 36.21 -11.88 -0.93
CA GLU A 143 36.86 -13.09 -0.46
C GLU A 143 36.07 -13.75 0.69
N ASP A 144 36.16 -15.09 0.75
CA ASP A 144 35.71 -15.93 1.85
C ASP A 144 36.38 -15.49 3.17
N ASP A 145 35.65 -14.78 4.02
CA ASP A 145 35.98 -14.60 5.44
C ASP A 145 35.05 -15.50 6.26
N GLU A 146 35.59 -16.61 6.76
CA GLU A 146 34.90 -17.52 7.68
C GLU A 146 34.64 -16.79 9.00
N VAL A 147 33.46 -16.21 9.15
CA VAL A 147 33.03 -15.64 10.44
C VAL A 147 32.55 -16.78 11.33
N GLU A 148 33.36 -17.11 12.34
CA GLU A 148 32.99 -18.02 13.42
C GLU A 148 31.68 -17.58 14.08
N ALA A 149 30.77 -18.54 14.21
CA ALA A 149 29.52 -18.40 14.93
C ALA A 149 29.80 -18.42 16.43
N ASP A 150 29.94 -17.25 17.04
CA ASP A 150 29.86 -17.11 18.49
C ASP A 150 28.41 -16.94 18.93
N ASP A 151 27.91 -18.01 19.56
CA ASP A 151 26.74 -18.03 20.43
C ASP A 151 26.80 -16.91 21.48
N ALA A 152 25.92 -15.91 21.39
CA ALA A 152 25.67 -15.00 22.49
C ALA A 152 24.19 -14.56 22.57
N ALA A 153 23.47 -15.31 23.41
CA ALA A 153 22.62 -14.79 24.47
C ALA A 153 21.54 -13.75 24.15
N ALA A 154 20.31 -14.17 24.43
CA ALA A 154 19.17 -13.38 24.88
C ALA A 154 19.51 -11.99 25.45
N SER A 155 18.80 -10.96 24.97
CA SER A 155 18.44 -9.82 25.81
C SER A 155 16.96 -9.54 25.70
N ASP A 156 16.28 -9.82 26.81
CA ASP A 156 14.98 -9.31 27.18
C ASP A 156 14.94 -7.76 27.21
N GLY A 157 13.77 -7.19 26.89
CA GLY A 157 13.31 -5.86 27.33
C GLY A 157 13.92 -4.67 26.56
N ASP A 158 13.21 -3.58 26.30
CA ASP A 158 12.16 -2.98 27.11
C ASP A 158 11.30 -2.03 26.26
N ALA A 159 10.09 -1.82 26.73
CA ALA A 159 9.08 -0.98 26.11
C ALA A 159 9.42 0.51 26.33
N ALA A 160 9.47 1.28 25.25
CA ALA A 160 9.26 2.72 25.32
C ALA A 160 8.10 3.09 24.40
N ALA A 161 6.92 3.07 25.00
CA ALA A 161 5.75 3.74 24.49
C ALA A 161 5.92 5.27 24.58
N SER A 162 5.05 5.95 23.83
CA SER A 162 4.66 7.36 23.90
C SER A 162 5.64 8.41 23.40
N ASP A 163 5.51 8.74 22.11
CA ASP A 163 5.22 10.12 21.72
C ASP A 163 4.20 10.09 20.56
N ALA A 164 2.93 9.97 20.93
CA ALA A 164 1.82 10.20 20.03
C ALA A 164 1.71 11.72 19.87
N GLY A 165 2.42 12.26 18.88
CA GLY A 165 2.22 13.62 18.43
C GLY A 165 0.75 13.81 18.05
N GLU A 166 0.05 14.58 18.87
CA GLU A 166 -1.24 15.20 18.58
C GLU A 166 -1.13 15.90 17.22
N MET A 167 -1.61 15.26 16.16
CA MET A 167 -1.91 15.96 14.92
C MET A 167 -3.24 16.70 15.12
N PRO A 168 -3.27 18.04 14.96
CA PRO A 168 -4.49 18.80 15.13
C PRO A 168 -5.54 18.37 14.12
N ALA A 169 -6.70 17.97 14.65
CA ALA A 169 -7.93 17.76 13.92
C ALA A 169 -8.50 19.10 13.46
N ASP A 170 -7.90 19.70 12.45
CA ASP A 170 -8.43 20.91 11.78
C ASP A 170 -8.24 20.79 10.27
N ALA A 171 -9.07 19.95 9.66
CA ALA A 171 -9.40 19.99 8.24
C ALA A 171 -10.77 19.32 8.01
N ALA A 172 -11.77 19.71 8.81
CA ALA A 172 -13.17 19.54 8.47
C ALA A 172 -13.64 20.78 7.70
N ALA A 173 -13.31 20.85 6.41
CA ALA A 173 -13.86 21.85 5.50
C ALA A 173 -13.88 21.30 4.07
N GLY A 174 -15.09 21.13 3.53
CA GLY A 174 -15.40 20.63 2.18
C GLY A 174 -15.68 19.12 2.21
N ASP A 175 -16.84 18.59 1.86
CA ASP A 175 -17.76 19.04 0.83
C ASP A 175 -19.13 18.36 1.06
N GLN A 176 -20.10 19.10 1.62
CA GLN A 176 -21.51 18.72 1.64
C GLN A 176 -22.23 19.56 0.58
N ALA A 177 -21.91 19.31 -0.69
CA ALA A 177 -22.54 20.05 -1.78
C ALA A 177 -22.79 19.22 -3.04
N GLU A 178 -23.19 17.95 -2.93
CA GLU A 178 -23.76 17.21 -4.09
C GLU A 178 -25.04 16.41 -3.76
N ASP A 179 -25.81 16.84 -2.76
CA ASP A 179 -27.13 16.24 -2.43
C ASP A 179 -28.32 17.15 -2.85
N ALA A 180 -28.10 17.99 -3.87
CA ALA A 180 -29.12 18.94 -4.33
C ALA A 180 -29.01 19.23 -5.84
N MET A 181 -29.00 18.21 -6.70
CA MET A 181 -29.40 18.38 -8.10
C MET A 181 -29.55 17.01 -8.77
N MET A 182 -30.80 16.52 -8.83
CA MET A 182 -31.46 15.87 -9.98
C MET A 182 -32.70 15.12 -9.44
N ASP A 183 -33.69 15.92 -9.01
CA ASP A 183 -35.09 15.51 -9.01
C ASP A 183 -35.49 15.36 -10.49
N GLU A 184 -35.36 14.14 -11.02
CA GLU A 184 -35.87 13.78 -12.34
C GLU A 184 -37.40 13.92 -12.31
N GLY A 185 -37.83 15.08 -12.80
CA GLY A 185 -39.22 15.37 -13.09
C GLY A 185 -39.81 14.28 -13.99
N ALA A 186 -40.70 13.49 -13.40
CA ALA A 186 -41.73 12.76 -14.09
C ALA A 186 -42.61 13.77 -14.85
N ALA A 187 -42.33 13.94 -16.14
CA ALA A 187 -43.26 14.50 -17.10
C ALA A 187 -43.48 13.43 -18.17
N GLU A 188 -44.36 12.48 -17.83
CA GLU A 188 -45.06 11.65 -18.80
C GLU A 188 -45.89 12.61 -19.68
N GLY A 189 -45.31 12.97 -20.82
CA GLY A 189 -45.96 13.75 -21.87
C GLY A 189 -46.41 12.81 -22.97
N ASP A 190 -47.69 12.43 -22.91
CA ASP A 190 -48.50 12.06 -24.07
C ASP A 190 -48.24 12.98 -25.26
N ALA A 191 -47.94 12.41 -26.42
CA ALA A 191 -48.27 13.02 -27.70
C ALA A 191 -48.33 11.93 -28.78
N ASP A 192 -49.56 11.54 -29.07
CA ASP A 192 -50.08 11.16 -30.38
C ASP A 192 -49.10 11.25 -31.55
N VAL A 193 -48.79 10.10 -32.15
CA VAL A 193 -48.52 10.02 -33.59
C VAL A 193 -49.67 9.25 -34.20
N ALA A 194 -50.70 10.01 -34.53
CA ALA A 194 -51.72 9.67 -35.50
C ALA A 194 -51.06 9.42 -36.87
N GLU A 195 -51.46 8.31 -37.48
CA GLU A 195 -52.04 8.15 -38.82
C GLU A 195 -51.52 9.00 -40.02
N ASP A 196 -51.65 8.35 -41.19
CA ASP A 196 -51.56 8.87 -42.56
C ASP A 196 -50.13 9.01 -43.15
N ASP A 197 -49.78 8.55 -44.35
CA ASP A 197 -50.57 8.08 -45.49
C ASP A 197 -49.62 7.44 -46.54
N GLU A 198 -50.22 6.70 -47.48
CA GLU A 198 -49.72 6.14 -48.78
C GLU A 198 -49.15 4.70 -48.85
#